data_AF-A0A8C0ZB28-F1
#
_entry.id   AF-A0A8C0ZB28-F1
#
_cell.length_a   1.000
_cell.length_b   1.000
_cell.length_c   1.000
_cell.angle_alpha   90.00
_cell.angle_beta   90.00
_cell.angle_gamma   90.00
#
_symmetry.space_group_name_H-M   'P 1'
#
loop_
_entity.id
_entity.type
_entity.pdbx_description
1 polymer ?
#
loop_
_entity_poly.entity_id
_entity_poly.type
_entity_poly.pdbx_seq_one_letter_code
_entity_poly.pdbx_strand_id
1 'polypeptide(L)'
;MICDARPGQCGSFGVSNAFLCTSELQKRTRKPMRRRKVNPPQVVEAYREQGERSFWREQDNPQVQRMSPVPTNFLGSALRGTFFFTFGLWWSVRYPLKYLRRKGDAEGQLGHGRTEVFEGAVKAFFALVGILVEQFVPTGPHLQLYSPQMHSWTDLTHWHYSTIYLFFLLSGITDVISHSPLKLPPGLDRLSLSLALLVEGLLFCFRDYSNARLDQHLHSLLAMAIFAGALCALLEVFLRDHIILEIFRTSSFLLQGSWLWQIGFVLSPPWGGPGWDQSDSSNLLFLTMCFCWHSMGALAVVTTNAAASRCCNESCQLKFGDIDVELDCGLCLHRGKKISSGALLPESSSDDK
;
A
#
# COMPACT_ATOMS: atom_id res chain seq x y z
N MET A 1 -20.06 45.32 -31.13
CA MET A 1 -21.50 45.32 -31.44
C MET A 1 -21.94 43.87 -31.57
N ILE A 2 -22.95 43.53 -30.79
CA ILE A 2 -23.67 42.25 -30.77
C ILE A 2 -24.46 42.12 -32.08
N CYS A 3 -24.50 40.94 -32.69
CA CYS A 3 -25.75 40.22 -32.96
C CYS A 3 -25.51 38.85 -33.63
N ASP A 4 -26.26 37.92 -33.07
CA ASP A 4 -26.47 36.51 -33.33
C ASP A 4 -27.41 36.30 -34.54
N ALA A 5 -27.30 35.14 -35.22
CA ALA A 5 -28.39 34.49 -35.97
C ALA A 5 -27.94 33.15 -36.60
N ARG A 6 -28.29 32.05 -35.93
CA ARG A 6 -28.62 30.73 -36.54
C ARG A 6 -30.08 30.74 -37.05
N PRO A 7 -30.70 29.68 -37.64
CA PRO A 7 -30.23 28.40 -38.26
C PRO A 7 -30.94 28.06 -39.62
N GLY A 8 -30.64 26.91 -40.28
CA GLY A 8 -31.62 26.27 -41.19
C GLY A 8 -31.12 25.48 -42.41
N GLN A 9 -30.95 24.16 -42.23
CA GLN A 9 -31.25 22.99 -43.09
C GLN A 9 -31.14 22.95 -44.64
N CYS A 10 -30.57 21.81 -45.08
CA CYS A 10 -30.89 20.94 -46.23
C CYS A 10 -30.44 21.32 -47.66
N GLY A 11 -29.71 20.38 -48.30
CA GLY A 11 -29.64 20.24 -49.76
C GLY A 11 -28.31 19.69 -50.29
N SER A 12 -28.23 18.38 -50.48
CA SER A 12 -27.18 17.71 -51.26
C SER A 12 -27.27 18.10 -52.74
N PHE A 13 -26.16 18.38 -53.43
CA PHE A 13 -25.88 18.01 -54.85
C PHE A 13 -24.56 18.64 -55.36
N GLY A 14 -23.71 17.82 -56.01
CA GLY A 14 -23.10 18.20 -57.29
C GLY A 14 -21.70 18.85 -57.33
N VAL A 15 -20.73 18.00 -57.66
CA VAL A 15 -19.35 18.20 -58.16
C VAL A 15 -19.17 19.27 -59.26
N SER A 16 -17.96 19.85 -59.30
CA SER A 16 -17.29 20.57 -60.42
C SER A 16 -17.64 22.04 -60.70
N ASN A 17 -16.77 22.96 -60.26
CA ASN A 17 -16.11 23.99 -61.09
C ASN A 17 -15.49 25.09 -60.21
N ALA A 18 -14.22 24.91 -59.82
CA ALA A 18 -13.41 25.99 -59.25
C ALA A 18 -11.92 25.77 -59.57
N PHE A 19 -11.62 25.55 -60.84
CA PHE A 19 -10.25 25.43 -61.36
C PHE A 19 -10.17 26.20 -62.68
N LEU A 20 -10.33 27.53 -62.63
CA LEU A 20 -10.02 28.42 -63.77
C LEU A 20 -10.19 29.88 -63.35
N CYS A 21 -9.38 30.37 -62.40
CA CYS A 21 -9.19 31.82 -62.24
C CYS A 21 -7.94 32.20 -61.43
N THR A 22 -6.76 31.65 -61.75
CA THR A 22 -5.49 32.13 -61.15
C THR A 22 -4.28 32.04 -62.08
N SER A 23 -4.45 31.89 -63.40
CA SER A 23 -3.33 31.65 -64.33
C SER A 23 -2.71 32.88 -64.99
N GLU A 24 -3.06 34.12 -64.62
CA GLU A 24 -2.62 35.32 -65.38
C GLU A 24 -1.92 36.43 -64.56
N LEU A 25 -1.19 36.10 -63.50
CA LEU A 25 -0.45 37.13 -62.74
C LEU A 25 0.94 36.74 -62.24
N GLN A 26 1.58 35.73 -62.83
CA GLN A 26 2.95 35.34 -62.42
C GLN A 26 3.93 35.13 -63.58
N LYS A 27 3.88 36.01 -64.59
CA LYS A 27 4.92 36.11 -65.62
C LYS A 27 5.39 37.56 -65.79
N ARG A 28 6.29 38.02 -64.91
CA ARG A 28 7.33 38.99 -65.30
C ARG A 28 8.44 39.10 -64.26
N THR A 29 9.67 39.09 -64.77
CA THR A 29 10.98 39.32 -64.10
C THR A 29 11.70 38.11 -63.48
N ARG A 30 12.44 37.37 -64.31
CA ARG A 30 13.59 36.55 -63.88
C ARG A 30 14.89 37.28 -64.28
N LYS A 31 15.78 37.58 -63.31
CA LYS A 31 17.23 37.75 -63.54
C LYS A 31 17.95 36.49 -63.05
N PRO A 32 19.04 36.03 -63.68
CA PRO A 32 19.65 34.75 -63.37
C PRO A 32 20.54 34.84 -62.11
N MET A 33 20.22 34.05 -61.09
CA MET A 33 21.08 33.86 -59.92
C MET A 33 22.01 32.67 -60.17
N ARG A 34 23.32 32.88 -60.02
CA ARG A 34 24.38 31.88 -60.19
C ARG A 34 24.16 30.73 -59.19
N ARG A 35 23.78 29.54 -59.66
CA ARG A 35 23.66 28.34 -58.81
C ARG A 35 25.06 27.87 -58.39
N ARG A 36 25.41 28.05 -57.11
CA ARG A 36 26.49 27.29 -56.47
C ARG A 36 26.06 25.82 -56.46
N LYS A 37 26.82 24.92 -57.09
CA LYS A 37 26.65 23.47 -56.91
C LYS A 37 26.98 23.15 -55.46
N VAL A 38 25.96 22.88 -54.66
CA VAL A 38 26.12 22.32 -53.32
C VAL A 38 26.07 20.80 -53.48
N ASN A 39 27.13 20.11 -53.03
CA ASN A 39 27.20 18.65 -53.07
C ASN A 39 26.16 18.06 -52.10
N PRO A 40 25.20 17.22 -52.57
CA PRO A 40 24.14 16.67 -51.74
C PRO A 40 24.61 15.84 -50.51
N PRO A 41 25.72 15.07 -50.52
CA PRO A 41 26.10 14.30 -49.34
C PRO A 41 26.53 15.18 -48.15
N GLN A 42 27.18 16.32 -48.40
CA GLN A 42 27.65 17.23 -47.33
C GLN A 42 26.51 17.96 -46.62
N VAL A 43 25.41 18.22 -47.32
CA VAL A 43 24.23 18.87 -46.72
C VAL A 43 23.52 17.90 -45.79
N VAL A 44 23.39 16.63 -46.19
CA VAL A 44 22.75 15.59 -45.38
C VAL A 44 23.58 15.29 -44.12
N GLU A 45 24.90 15.22 -44.24
CA GLU A 45 25.80 15.09 -43.07
C GLU A 45 25.74 16.31 -42.15
N ALA A 46 25.70 17.53 -42.69
CA ALA A 46 25.55 18.74 -41.88
C ALA A 46 24.21 18.77 -41.12
N TYR A 47 23.10 18.35 -41.75
CA TYR A 47 21.81 18.23 -41.06
C TYR A 47 21.79 17.11 -40.02
N ARG A 48 22.47 15.99 -40.27
CA ARG A 48 22.61 14.88 -39.31
C ARG A 48 23.44 15.31 -38.10
N GLU A 49 24.60 15.92 -38.31
CA GLU A 49 25.45 16.43 -37.23
C GLU A 49 24.79 17.58 -36.47
N GLN A 50 24.02 18.43 -37.15
CA GLN A 50 23.28 19.51 -36.50
C GLN A 50 22.12 18.94 -35.68
N GLY A 51 21.44 17.91 -36.17
CA GLY A 51 20.43 17.13 -35.46
C GLY A 51 20.98 16.43 -34.22
N GLU A 52 22.12 15.76 -34.35
CA GLU A 52 22.83 15.13 -33.23
C GLU A 52 23.32 16.18 -32.22
N ARG A 53 23.91 17.29 -32.67
CA ARG A 53 24.33 18.38 -31.77
C ARG A 53 23.17 19.09 -31.09
N SER A 54 21.98 19.17 -31.70
CA SER A 54 20.78 19.67 -31.02
C SER A 54 20.23 18.65 -30.04
N PHE A 55 20.26 17.36 -30.37
CA PHE A 55 19.84 16.27 -29.48
C PHE A 55 20.71 16.21 -28.22
N TRP A 56 22.04 16.27 -28.36
CA TRP A 56 22.96 16.33 -27.22
C TRP A 56 22.82 17.63 -26.41
N ARG A 57 22.55 18.79 -27.06
CA ARG A 57 22.28 20.05 -26.34
C ARG A 57 20.97 20.03 -25.55
N GLU A 58 19.95 19.32 -26.03
CA GLU A 58 18.69 19.11 -25.33
C GLU A 58 18.91 18.22 -24.09
N GLN A 59 19.79 17.22 -24.22
CA GLN A 59 20.13 16.26 -23.16
C GLN A 59 21.07 16.86 -22.09
N ASP A 60 21.90 17.84 -22.47
CA ASP A 60 22.76 18.63 -21.58
C ASP A 60 22.06 19.86 -20.97
N ASN A 61 20.77 20.10 -21.28
CA ASN A 61 20.01 21.18 -20.68
C ASN A 61 19.82 20.90 -19.18
N PRO A 62 20.28 21.77 -18.26
CA PRO A 62 20.13 21.57 -16.81
C PRO A 62 18.66 21.59 -16.33
N GLN A 63 17.70 21.93 -17.20
CA GLN A 63 16.26 21.75 -16.97
C GLN A 63 15.77 20.33 -17.34
N VAL A 64 16.36 19.69 -18.37
CA VAL A 64 16.03 18.31 -18.80
C VAL A 64 16.70 17.29 -17.89
N GLN A 65 17.93 17.54 -17.41
CA GLN A 65 18.57 16.72 -16.38
C GLN A 65 17.86 16.82 -15.01
N ARG A 66 17.09 17.89 -14.78
CA ARG A 66 16.25 18.06 -13.58
C ARG A 66 14.92 17.31 -13.65
N MET A 67 14.60 16.73 -14.80
CA MET A 67 13.53 15.73 -14.98
C MET A 67 14.07 14.31 -14.81
N SER A 68 15.12 14.14 -14.01
CA SER A 68 15.39 12.84 -13.41
C SER A 68 14.24 12.52 -12.47
N PRO A 69 13.48 11.42 -12.64
CA PRO A 69 12.53 11.00 -11.62
C PRO A 69 13.32 10.93 -10.32
N VAL A 70 12.83 11.56 -9.24
CA VAL A 70 13.45 11.40 -7.92
C VAL A 70 13.68 9.91 -7.75
N PRO A 71 14.95 9.43 -7.71
CA PRO A 71 15.21 8.02 -7.62
C PRO A 71 14.48 7.55 -6.38
N THR A 72 13.77 6.43 -6.47
CA THR A 72 13.21 5.74 -5.30
C THR A 72 14.37 5.51 -4.33
N ASN A 73 14.52 6.43 -3.39
CA ASN A 73 15.67 6.42 -2.51
C ASN A 73 15.57 5.16 -1.64
N PHE A 74 16.70 4.51 -1.41
CA PHE A 74 16.77 3.30 -0.59
C PHE A 74 16.02 3.49 0.74
N LEU A 75 16.22 4.66 1.35
CA LEU A 75 15.62 5.02 2.63
C LEU A 75 14.09 5.03 2.59
N GLY A 76 13.46 5.59 1.55
CA GLY A 76 12.01 5.64 1.45
C GLY A 76 11.41 4.24 1.27
N SER A 77 12.03 3.40 0.43
CA SER A 77 11.59 2.01 0.24
C SER A 77 11.79 1.18 1.50
N ALA A 78 12.94 1.30 2.17
CA ALA A 78 13.22 0.61 3.42
C ALA A 78 12.30 1.08 4.57
N LEU A 79 11.98 2.37 4.65
CA LEU A 79 11.08 2.93 5.66
C LEU A 79 9.67 2.36 5.52
N ARG A 80 9.10 2.41 4.30
CA ARG A 80 7.80 1.79 4.00
C ARG A 80 7.82 0.29 4.28
N GLY A 81 8.88 -0.39 3.83
CA GLY A 81 9.06 -1.82 4.07
C GLY A 81 9.07 -2.19 5.55
N THR A 82 9.75 -1.39 6.36
CA THR A 82 9.81 -1.57 7.82
C THR A 82 8.43 -1.42 8.47
N PHE A 83 7.61 -0.47 8.02
CA PHE A 83 6.24 -0.31 8.51
C PHE A 83 5.39 -1.56 8.25
N PHE A 84 5.32 -2.03 7.00
CA PHE A 84 4.57 -3.24 6.67
C PHE A 84 5.11 -4.50 7.39
N PHE A 85 6.43 -4.63 7.49
CA PHE A 85 7.06 -5.78 8.13
C PHE A 85 6.79 -5.80 9.65
N THR A 86 6.89 -4.66 10.34
CA THR A 86 6.62 -4.57 11.77
C THR A 86 5.17 -4.85 12.12
N PHE A 87 4.21 -4.33 11.35
CA PHE A 87 2.80 -4.68 11.48
C PHE A 87 2.54 -6.17 11.21
N GLY A 88 3.16 -6.72 10.17
CA GLY A 88 3.09 -8.15 9.87
C GLY A 88 3.63 -9.02 11.02
N LEU A 89 4.76 -8.65 11.61
CA LEU A 89 5.34 -9.35 12.77
C LEU A 89 4.43 -9.26 13.99
N TRP A 90 3.93 -8.05 14.29
CA TRP A 90 2.99 -7.83 15.39
C TRP A 90 1.75 -8.73 15.25
N TRP A 91 1.13 -8.76 14.08
CA TRP A 91 -0.02 -9.61 13.79
C TRP A 91 0.28 -11.10 13.85
N SER A 92 1.48 -11.51 13.40
CA SER A 92 1.89 -12.92 13.42
C SER A 92 1.99 -13.52 14.83
N VAL A 93 2.21 -12.70 15.84
CA VAL A 93 2.22 -13.11 17.26
C VAL A 93 0.83 -12.92 17.87
N ARG A 94 0.17 -11.79 17.58
CA ARG A 94 -1.12 -11.42 18.18
C ARG A 94 -2.24 -12.39 17.82
N TYR A 95 -2.38 -12.79 16.55
CA TYR A 95 -3.52 -13.63 16.13
C TYR A 95 -3.49 -15.04 16.71
N PRO A 96 -2.34 -15.76 16.72
CA PRO A 96 -2.26 -17.04 17.42
C PRO A 96 -2.60 -16.93 18.91
N LEU A 97 -2.10 -15.89 19.60
CA LEU A 97 -2.43 -15.67 21.01
C LEU A 97 -3.91 -15.36 21.23
N LYS A 98 -4.53 -14.56 20.36
CA LYS A 98 -5.98 -14.29 20.36
C LYS A 98 -6.78 -15.58 20.18
N TYR A 99 -6.37 -16.44 19.24
CA TYR A 99 -7.02 -17.72 19.00
C TYR A 99 -6.93 -18.65 20.22
N LEU A 100 -5.78 -18.71 20.88
CA LEU A 100 -5.57 -19.53 22.07
C LEU A 100 -6.35 -19.02 23.28
N ARG A 101 -6.38 -17.71 23.52
CA ARG A 101 -7.12 -17.10 24.63
C ARG A 101 -8.63 -17.27 24.51
N ARG A 102 -9.17 -17.18 23.28
CA ARG A 102 -10.61 -17.43 23.02
C ARG A 102 -11.03 -18.86 23.37
N LYS A 103 -10.11 -19.82 23.34
CA LYS A 103 -10.37 -21.21 23.71
C LYS A 103 -10.34 -21.43 25.24
N GLY A 104 -9.75 -20.51 26.00
CA GLY A 104 -9.47 -20.67 27.43
C GLY A 104 -10.37 -19.89 28.39
N ASP A 105 -10.91 -18.71 28.00
CA ASP A 105 -11.69 -17.89 28.94
C ASP A 105 -12.68 -16.91 28.28
N ALA A 106 -13.84 -16.69 28.90
CA ALA A 106 -14.94 -15.84 28.41
C ALA A 106 -14.82 -14.36 28.84
N GLU A 107 -13.83 -14.00 29.67
CA GLU A 107 -13.78 -12.73 30.42
C GLU A 107 -12.84 -11.66 29.82
N GLY A 108 -12.19 -11.94 28.67
CA GLY A 108 -11.14 -11.10 28.08
C GLY A 108 -11.59 -9.90 27.20
N GLN A 109 -12.88 -9.53 27.18
CA GLN A 109 -13.39 -8.55 26.21
C GLN A 109 -12.85 -7.11 26.42
N LEU A 110 -12.52 -6.73 27.67
CA LEU A 110 -12.13 -5.34 28.00
C LEU A 110 -10.71 -4.98 27.51
N GLY A 111 -9.79 -5.94 27.53
CA GLY A 111 -8.42 -5.76 27.04
C GLY A 111 -8.33 -5.75 25.51
N HIS A 112 -9.26 -6.44 24.85
CA HIS A 112 -9.28 -6.62 23.40
C HIS A 112 -9.51 -5.29 22.66
N GLY A 113 -10.45 -4.45 23.13
CA GLY A 113 -10.72 -3.16 22.50
C GLY A 113 -9.55 -2.17 22.56
N ARG A 114 -8.79 -2.17 23.67
CA ARG A 114 -7.65 -1.23 23.86
C ARG A 114 -6.52 -1.48 22.87
N THR A 115 -6.22 -2.74 22.58
CA THR A 115 -5.16 -3.11 21.65
C THR A 115 -5.53 -2.87 20.19
N GLU A 116 -6.82 -2.96 19.83
CA GLU A 116 -7.29 -2.57 18.49
C GLU A 116 -7.26 -1.04 18.30
N VAL A 117 -7.69 -0.27 19.32
CA VAL A 117 -7.61 1.21 19.29
C VAL A 117 -6.17 1.69 19.18
N PHE A 118 -5.26 1.09 19.96
CA PHE A 118 -3.83 1.44 19.89
C PHE A 118 -3.26 1.17 18.49
N GLU A 119 -3.60 0.04 17.89
CA GLU A 119 -3.15 -0.33 16.54
C GLU A 119 -3.65 0.67 15.48
N GLY A 120 -4.94 1.01 15.53
CA GLY A 120 -5.54 2.04 14.66
C GLY A 120 -4.89 3.41 14.84
N ALA A 121 -4.60 3.81 16.08
CA ALA A 121 -3.95 5.08 16.39
C ALA A 121 -2.50 5.13 15.86
N VAL A 122 -1.72 4.07 16.04
CA VAL A 122 -0.35 3.96 15.51
C VAL A 122 -0.35 4.04 13.99
N LYS A 123 -1.24 3.30 13.32
CA LYS A 123 -1.42 3.33 11.87
C LYS A 123 -1.81 4.71 11.36
N ALA A 124 -2.78 5.37 11.99
CA ALA A 124 -3.19 6.73 11.64
C ALA A 124 -2.04 7.75 11.84
N PHE A 125 -1.30 7.65 12.94
CA PHE A 125 -0.17 8.52 13.22
C PHE A 125 0.92 8.40 12.16
N PHE A 126 1.37 7.19 11.84
CA PHE A 126 2.40 6.98 10.82
C PHE A 126 1.95 7.40 9.44
N ALA A 127 0.69 7.15 9.07
CA ALA A 127 0.14 7.60 7.80
C ALA A 127 0.10 9.14 7.71
N LEU A 128 -0.29 9.82 8.79
CA LEU A 128 -0.26 11.29 8.87
C LEU A 128 1.17 11.83 8.72
N VAL A 129 2.14 11.26 9.45
CA VAL A 129 3.56 11.62 9.32
C VAL A 129 4.04 11.39 7.88
N GLY A 130 3.65 10.29 7.24
CA GLY A 130 3.96 10.00 5.85
C GLY A 130 3.45 11.09 4.89
N ILE A 131 2.19 11.52 5.03
CA ILE A 131 1.63 12.64 4.24
C ILE A 131 2.44 13.90 4.46
N LEU A 132 2.76 14.22 5.72
CA LEU A 132 3.52 15.44 6.04
C LEU A 132 4.92 15.41 5.42
N VAL A 133 5.61 14.27 5.46
CA VAL A 133 6.94 14.10 4.88
C VAL A 133 6.88 14.22 3.36
N GLU A 134 5.97 13.53 2.68
CA GLU A 134 5.88 13.57 1.22
C GLU A 134 5.47 14.94 0.68
N GLN A 135 4.61 15.67 1.41
CA GLN A 135 4.10 16.98 0.96
C GLN A 135 4.99 18.17 1.34
N PHE A 136 5.63 18.14 2.51
CA PHE A 136 6.31 19.30 3.08
C PHE A 136 7.83 19.15 3.25
N VAL A 137 8.44 18.07 2.74
CA VAL A 137 9.90 18.05 2.55
C VAL A 137 10.32 19.24 1.66
N PRO A 138 11.52 19.84 1.82
CA PRO A 138 11.92 21.02 1.04
C PRO A 138 11.90 20.85 -0.49
N THR A 139 11.88 19.60 -0.97
CA THR A 139 11.77 19.24 -2.39
C THR A 139 10.36 18.78 -2.78
N GLY A 140 9.39 18.86 -1.86
CA GLY A 140 8.04 18.35 -2.04
C GLY A 140 7.14 19.33 -2.78
N PRO A 141 5.96 18.88 -3.23
CA PRO A 141 5.02 19.70 -3.99
C PRO A 141 4.32 20.78 -3.13
N HIS A 142 4.43 20.76 -1.80
CA HIS A 142 3.79 21.73 -0.88
C HIS A 142 2.28 21.88 -1.13
N LEU A 143 1.58 20.76 -1.35
CA LEU A 143 0.15 20.70 -1.72
C LEU A 143 -0.19 21.31 -3.08
N GLN A 144 0.81 21.67 -3.89
CA GLN A 144 0.61 22.12 -5.26
C GLN A 144 0.60 20.91 -6.20
N LEU A 145 -0.57 20.62 -6.77
CA LEU A 145 -0.73 19.50 -7.70
C LEU A 145 -0.36 19.85 -9.15
N TYR A 146 -0.60 21.11 -9.52
CA TYR A 146 -0.39 21.60 -10.88
C TYR A 146 0.36 22.94 -10.84
N SER A 147 1.34 23.09 -11.73
CA SER A 147 2.03 24.36 -11.93
C SER A 147 1.40 25.11 -13.10
N PRO A 148 0.64 26.19 -12.86
CA PRO A 148 0.06 26.99 -13.94
C PRO A 148 1.13 27.63 -14.82
N GLN A 149 2.33 27.85 -14.27
CA GLN A 149 3.44 28.49 -14.95
C GLN A 149 4.08 27.55 -15.98
N MET A 150 4.29 26.29 -15.60
CA MET A 150 4.93 25.28 -16.45
C MET A 150 3.94 24.47 -17.31
N HIS A 151 2.63 24.67 -17.11
CA HIS A 151 1.57 23.88 -17.74
C HIS A 151 1.78 22.36 -17.57
N SER A 152 2.26 21.96 -16.40
CA SER A 152 2.64 20.58 -16.10
C SER A 152 2.26 20.20 -14.67
N TRP A 153 2.10 18.90 -14.46
CA TRP A 153 1.87 18.31 -13.15
C TRP A 153 3.15 18.41 -12.30
N THR A 154 2.99 18.74 -11.01
CA THR A 154 4.13 18.88 -10.09
C THR A 154 4.32 17.58 -9.32
N ASP A 155 5.48 16.94 -9.50
CA ASP A 155 5.98 15.82 -8.70
C ASP A 155 4.94 14.76 -8.29
N LEU A 156 4.33 14.14 -9.31
CA LEU A 156 3.26 13.15 -9.15
C LEU A 156 3.67 11.94 -8.29
N THR A 157 4.97 11.64 -8.15
CA THR A 157 5.47 10.59 -7.26
C THR A 157 5.16 10.87 -5.79
N HIS A 158 5.30 12.12 -5.33
CA HIS A 158 4.97 12.50 -3.95
C HIS A 158 3.45 12.42 -3.71
N TRP A 159 2.66 12.84 -4.71
CA TRP A 159 1.20 12.69 -4.67
C TRP A 159 0.76 11.24 -4.64
N HIS A 160 1.39 10.36 -5.42
CA HIS A 160 1.15 8.93 -5.41
C HIS A 160 1.30 8.33 -3.99
N TYR A 161 2.41 8.59 -3.31
CA TYR A 161 2.61 8.09 -1.94
C TYR A 161 1.68 8.78 -0.93
N SER A 162 1.40 10.06 -1.10
CA SER A 162 0.46 10.79 -0.24
C SER A 162 -0.96 10.23 -0.34
N THR A 163 -1.40 9.80 -1.53
CA THR A 163 -2.68 9.12 -1.70
C THR A 163 -2.70 7.78 -0.98
N ILE A 164 -1.65 6.96 -1.10
CA ILE A 164 -1.54 5.70 -0.36
C ILE A 164 -1.69 5.95 1.14
N TYR A 165 -0.89 6.87 1.69
CA TYR A 165 -0.94 7.20 3.12
C TYR A 165 -2.30 7.74 3.55
N LEU A 166 -2.99 8.53 2.71
CA LEU A 166 -4.34 9.02 3.02
C LEU A 166 -5.34 7.88 3.26
N PHE A 167 -5.32 6.83 2.43
CA PHE A 167 -6.22 5.69 2.63
C PHE A 167 -5.84 4.85 3.86
N PHE A 168 -4.54 4.69 4.15
CA PHE A 168 -4.11 4.05 5.40
C PHE A 168 -4.46 4.88 6.64
N LEU A 169 -4.44 6.21 6.55
CA LEU A 169 -4.89 7.13 7.60
C LEU A 169 -6.38 6.94 7.87
N LEU A 170 -7.21 6.98 6.82
CA LEU A 170 -8.66 6.71 6.94
C LEU A 170 -8.92 5.33 7.55
N SER A 171 -8.11 4.34 7.17
CA SER A 171 -8.21 3.00 7.73
C SER A 171 -7.85 2.95 9.21
N GLY A 172 -6.78 3.61 9.66
CA GLY A 172 -6.44 3.71 11.08
C GLY A 172 -7.50 4.46 11.90
N ILE A 173 -8.08 5.53 11.34
CA ILE A 173 -9.21 6.24 11.96
C ILE A 173 -10.43 5.32 12.07
N THR A 174 -10.73 4.54 11.03
CA THR A 174 -11.85 3.57 11.05
C THR A 174 -11.65 2.52 12.13
N ASP A 175 -10.43 2.02 12.31
CA ASP A 175 -10.09 1.06 13.37
C ASP A 175 -10.35 1.65 14.77
N VAL A 176 -9.93 2.90 15.02
CA VAL A 176 -10.19 3.61 16.29
C VAL A 176 -11.69 3.82 16.54
N ILE A 177 -12.42 4.30 15.53
CA ILE A 177 -13.85 4.61 15.65
C ILE A 177 -14.67 3.31 15.81
N SER A 178 -14.26 2.21 15.18
CA SER A 178 -14.97 0.92 15.29
C SER A 178 -15.00 0.35 16.70
N HIS A 179 -14.08 0.80 17.57
CA HIS A 179 -14.00 0.43 18.99
C HIS A 179 -14.45 1.56 19.94
N SER A 180 -14.96 2.66 19.39
CA SER A 180 -15.62 3.75 20.12
C SER A 180 -17.09 3.38 20.42
N PRO A 181 -17.80 4.04 21.35
CA PRO A 181 -19.26 3.90 21.54
C PRO A 181 -20.11 4.19 20.29
N LEU A 182 -19.50 4.64 19.20
CA LEU A 182 -20.16 4.86 17.91
C LEU A 182 -20.56 3.50 17.31
N LYS A 183 -21.87 3.29 17.12
CA LYS A 183 -22.46 2.06 16.56
C LYS A 183 -22.16 1.91 15.06
N LEU A 184 -20.89 1.68 14.70
CA LEU A 184 -20.50 1.43 13.33
C LEU A 184 -20.91 0.00 12.88
N PRO A 185 -21.17 -0.21 11.58
CA PRO A 185 -21.39 -1.54 11.04
C PRO A 185 -20.18 -2.44 11.34
N PRO A 186 -20.39 -3.65 11.86
CA PRO A 186 -19.27 -4.53 12.16
C PRO A 186 -18.56 -4.93 10.85
N GLY A 187 -17.22 -4.95 10.85
CA GLY A 187 -16.41 -5.26 9.67
C GLY A 187 -16.00 -4.04 8.83
N LEU A 188 -16.40 -2.82 9.21
CA LEU A 188 -15.97 -1.59 8.53
C LEU A 188 -14.46 -1.36 8.63
N ASP A 189 -13.86 -1.75 9.76
CA ASP A 189 -12.41 -1.83 10.01
C ASP A 189 -11.69 -2.62 8.91
N ARG A 190 -12.14 -3.85 8.67
CA ARG A 190 -11.58 -4.76 7.66
C ARG A 190 -11.82 -4.28 6.23
N LEU A 191 -13.01 -3.75 5.96
CA LEU A 191 -13.35 -3.18 4.65
C LEU A 191 -12.45 -1.98 4.34
N SER A 192 -12.24 -1.10 5.31
CA SER A 192 -11.39 0.07 5.17
C SER A 192 -9.93 -0.30 4.92
N LEU A 193 -9.41 -1.33 5.62
CA LEU A 193 -8.08 -1.87 5.36
C LEU A 193 -7.95 -2.48 3.96
N SER A 194 -8.95 -3.26 3.54
CA SER A 194 -9.00 -3.84 2.19
C SER A 194 -8.99 -2.76 1.11
N LEU A 195 -9.77 -1.69 1.30
CA LEU A 195 -9.80 -0.56 0.38
C LEU A 195 -8.45 0.17 0.32
N ALA A 196 -7.78 0.36 1.46
CA ALA A 196 -6.45 0.98 1.48
C ALA A 196 -5.42 0.17 0.69
N LEU A 197 -5.40 -1.16 0.89
CA LEU A 197 -4.54 -2.06 0.13
C LEU A 197 -4.92 -2.09 -1.36
N LEU A 198 -6.21 -2.06 -1.70
CA LEU A 198 -6.65 -2.03 -3.08
C LEU A 198 -6.16 -0.77 -3.80
N VAL A 199 -6.28 0.40 -3.16
CA VAL A 199 -5.78 1.67 -3.70
C VAL A 199 -4.27 1.65 -3.86
N GLU A 200 -3.55 1.11 -2.87
CA GLU A 200 -2.10 0.92 -2.96
C GLU A 200 -1.71 0.05 -4.16
N GLY A 201 -2.34 -1.11 -4.31
CA GLY A 201 -2.07 -2.02 -5.43
C GLY A 201 -2.41 -1.39 -6.78
N LEU A 202 -3.53 -0.67 -6.88
CA LEU A 202 -3.93 0.05 -8.09
C LEU A 202 -2.91 1.12 -8.47
N LEU A 203 -2.45 1.91 -7.51
CA LEU A 203 -1.44 2.95 -7.75
C LEU A 203 -0.14 2.34 -8.27
N PHE A 204 0.33 1.23 -7.72
CA PHE A 204 1.53 0.54 -8.22
C PHE A 204 1.36 -0.09 -9.61
N CYS A 205 0.17 -0.59 -9.95
CA CYS A 205 -0.13 -1.13 -11.28
C CYS A 205 -0.11 -0.06 -12.39
N PHE A 206 -0.60 1.14 -12.10
CA PHE A 206 -0.73 2.22 -13.07
C PHE A 206 0.37 3.29 -12.97
N ARG A 207 1.43 3.02 -12.21
CA ARG A 207 2.64 3.84 -12.25
C ARG A 207 3.30 3.71 -13.62
N ASP A 208 3.75 4.83 -14.17
CA ASP A 208 4.51 4.84 -15.42
C ASP A 208 5.95 4.35 -15.16
N TYR A 209 6.32 3.25 -15.81
CA TYR A 209 7.66 2.66 -15.77
C TYR A 209 8.35 2.69 -17.16
N SER A 210 7.92 3.60 -18.05
CA SER A 210 8.19 3.61 -19.50
C SER A 210 9.63 3.33 -19.96
N ASN A 211 10.64 3.41 -19.09
CA ASN A 211 12.04 3.12 -19.43
C ASN A 211 12.78 2.14 -18.48
N ALA A 212 12.09 1.46 -17.56
CA ALA A 212 12.72 0.61 -16.54
C ALA A 212 11.98 -0.74 -16.35
N ARG A 213 12.31 -1.73 -17.20
CA ARG A 213 11.68 -3.06 -17.19
C ARG A 213 11.87 -3.79 -15.85
N LEU A 214 13.04 -3.66 -15.22
CA LEU A 214 13.31 -4.25 -13.91
C LEU A 214 12.45 -3.61 -12.82
N ASP A 215 12.33 -2.29 -12.85
CA ASP A 215 11.53 -1.51 -11.90
C ASP A 215 10.05 -1.90 -11.98
N GLN A 216 9.52 -2.00 -13.20
CA GLN A 216 8.16 -2.48 -13.45
C GLN A 216 7.94 -3.89 -12.89
N HIS A 217 8.89 -4.80 -13.10
CA HIS A 217 8.78 -6.18 -12.62
C HIS A 217 8.82 -6.27 -11.10
N LEU A 218 9.71 -5.52 -10.45
CA LEU A 218 9.81 -5.45 -8.99
C LEU A 218 8.49 -4.98 -8.36
N HIS A 219 7.90 -3.92 -8.91
CA HIS A 219 6.66 -3.35 -8.38
C HIS A 219 5.41 -4.16 -8.76
N SER A 220 5.42 -4.90 -9.89
CA SER A 220 4.32 -5.82 -10.21
C SER A 220 4.27 -7.03 -9.26
N LEU A 221 5.45 -7.55 -8.87
CA LEU A 221 5.57 -8.57 -7.81
C LEU A 221 5.03 -8.04 -6.47
N LEU A 222 5.37 -6.79 -6.11
CA LEU A 222 4.81 -6.12 -4.94
C LEU A 222 3.28 -6.02 -5.01
N ALA A 223 2.76 -5.57 -6.15
CA ALA A 223 1.31 -5.42 -6.37
C ALA A 223 0.57 -6.75 -6.19
N MET A 224 1.14 -7.88 -6.64
CA MET A 224 0.54 -9.20 -6.39
C MET A 224 0.43 -9.52 -4.90
N ALA A 225 1.46 -9.22 -4.10
CA ALA A 225 1.39 -9.39 -2.64
C ALA A 225 0.30 -8.50 -2.03
N ILE A 226 0.20 -7.24 -2.48
CA ILE A 226 -0.80 -6.28 -2.01
C ILE A 226 -2.22 -6.75 -2.32
N PHE A 227 -2.51 -7.16 -3.56
CA PHE A 227 -3.83 -7.65 -3.94
C PHE A 227 -4.22 -8.94 -3.20
N ALA A 228 -3.25 -9.84 -2.94
CA ALA A 228 -3.51 -11.01 -2.10
C ALA A 228 -3.93 -10.60 -0.67
N GLY A 229 -3.26 -9.60 -0.10
CA GLY A 229 -3.62 -9.04 1.21
C GLY A 229 -4.98 -8.33 1.20
N ALA A 230 -5.26 -7.54 0.16
CA ALA A 230 -6.53 -6.83 -0.03
C ALA A 230 -7.70 -7.82 -0.14
N LEU A 231 -7.53 -8.89 -0.91
CA LEU A 231 -8.52 -9.96 -1.07
C LEU A 231 -8.76 -10.69 0.26
N CYS A 232 -7.72 -11.04 1.00
CA CYS A 232 -7.87 -11.67 2.32
C CYS A 232 -8.63 -10.74 3.28
N ALA A 233 -8.23 -9.47 3.36
CA ALA A 233 -8.91 -8.47 4.19
C ALA A 233 -10.39 -8.28 3.78
N LEU A 234 -10.70 -8.32 2.48
CA LEU A 234 -12.08 -8.25 1.99
C LEU A 234 -12.89 -9.48 2.40
N LEU A 235 -12.32 -10.67 2.23
CA LEU A 235 -12.98 -11.92 2.63
C LEU A 235 -13.24 -11.96 4.13
N GLU A 236 -12.36 -11.39 4.97
CA GLU A 236 -12.57 -11.27 6.42
C GLU A 236 -13.79 -10.41 6.79
N VAL A 237 -14.28 -9.54 5.91
CA VAL A 237 -15.54 -8.78 6.13
C VAL A 237 -16.72 -9.75 6.25
N PHE A 238 -16.74 -10.78 5.40
CA PHE A 238 -17.79 -11.79 5.35
C PHE A 238 -17.50 -12.99 6.26
N LEU A 239 -16.24 -13.44 6.30
CA LEU A 239 -15.74 -14.60 7.03
C LEU A 239 -14.92 -14.15 8.25
N ARG A 240 -15.59 -13.52 9.23
CA ARG A 240 -14.93 -12.94 10.39
C ARG A 240 -14.17 -13.97 11.23
N ASP A 241 -13.01 -13.55 11.72
CA ASP A 241 -12.12 -14.34 12.60
C ASP A 241 -11.71 -15.71 12.03
N HIS A 242 -11.73 -15.86 10.70
CA HIS A 242 -11.24 -17.06 10.04
C HIS A 242 -9.70 -17.07 10.03
N ILE A 243 -9.10 -17.89 10.89
CA ILE A 243 -7.65 -17.91 11.15
C ILE A 243 -6.80 -18.05 9.88
N ILE A 244 -7.27 -18.78 8.87
CA ILE A 244 -6.52 -18.95 7.61
C ILE A 244 -6.43 -17.64 6.85
N LEU A 245 -7.49 -16.82 6.83
CA LEU A 245 -7.48 -15.51 6.17
C LEU A 245 -6.56 -14.55 6.92
N GLU A 246 -6.60 -14.56 8.26
CA GLU A 246 -5.69 -13.77 9.09
C GLU A 246 -4.22 -14.15 8.84
N ILE A 247 -3.91 -15.45 8.68
CA ILE A 247 -2.56 -15.95 8.35
C ILE A 247 -2.12 -15.45 6.97
N PHE A 248 -2.96 -15.56 5.94
CA PHE A 248 -2.61 -15.11 4.60
C PHE A 248 -2.44 -13.60 4.53
N ARG A 249 -3.33 -12.81 5.16
CA ARG A 249 -3.18 -11.36 5.24
C ARG A 249 -1.90 -10.97 5.97
N THR A 250 -1.60 -11.62 7.10
CA THR A 250 -0.37 -11.36 7.86
C THR A 250 0.88 -11.69 7.03
N SER A 251 0.85 -12.82 6.32
CA SER A 251 1.96 -13.23 5.43
C SER A 251 2.14 -12.25 4.28
N SER A 252 1.05 -11.71 3.72
CA SER A 252 1.09 -10.66 2.70
C SER A 252 1.78 -9.39 3.21
N PHE A 253 1.52 -8.94 4.44
CA PHE A 253 2.19 -7.77 5.03
C PHE A 253 3.69 -7.99 5.24
N LEU A 254 4.08 -9.16 5.74
CA LEU A 254 5.50 -9.54 5.85
C LEU A 254 6.19 -9.59 4.48
N LEU A 255 5.50 -10.14 3.48
CA LEU A 255 5.98 -10.20 2.10
C LEU A 255 6.15 -8.79 1.51
N GLN A 256 5.14 -7.92 1.62
CA GLN A 256 5.23 -6.51 1.19
C GLN A 256 6.41 -5.80 1.86
N GLY A 257 6.54 -5.95 3.18
CA GLY A 257 7.58 -5.29 3.96
C GLY A 257 8.98 -5.72 3.55
N SER A 258 9.23 -7.03 3.51
CA SER A 258 10.53 -7.57 3.10
C SER A 258 10.83 -7.33 1.61
N TRP A 259 9.81 -7.30 0.75
CA TRP A 259 9.98 -7.04 -0.67
C TRP A 259 10.27 -5.56 -0.96
N LEU A 260 9.68 -4.62 -0.21
CA LEU A 260 10.03 -3.20 -0.30
C LEU A 260 11.50 -2.93 0.06
N TRP A 261 12.07 -3.71 1.00
CA TRP A 261 13.51 -3.73 1.24
C TRP A 261 14.28 -4.24 0.03
N GLN A 262 13.85 -5.34 -0.59
CA GLN A 262 14.46 -5.89 -1.81
C GLN A 262 14.42 -4.86 -2.96
N ILE A 263 13.30 -4.16 -3.16
CA ILE A 263 13.17 -3.06 -4.13
C ILE A 263 14.21 -1.97 -3.85
N GLY A 264 14.34 -1.56 -2.58
CA GLY A 264 15.36 -0.60 -2.16
C GLY A 264 16.77 -1.04 -2.55
N PHE A 265 17.14 -2.29 -2.23
CA PHE A 265 18.47 -2.83 -2.55
C PHE A 265 18.76 -2.91 -4.05
N VAL A 266 17.77 -3.29 -4.85
CA VAL A 266 17.94 -3.49 -6.30
C VAL A 266 18.00 -2.16 -7.05
N LEU A 267 17.11 -1.21 -6.73
CA LEU A 267 17.04 0.06 -7.43
C LEU A 267 18.04 1.10 -6.90
N SER A 268 18.36 1.03 -5.62
CA SER A 268 19.24 1.99 -4.93
C SER A 268 20.21 1.25 -3.99
N PRO A 269 21.25 0.56 -4.52
CA PRO A 269 22.19 -0.19 -3.71
C PRO A 269 22.86 0.72 -2.64
N PRO A 270 22.69 0.44 -1.34
CA PRO A 270 23.13 1.37 -0.28
C PRO A 270 24.65 1.49 -0.17
N TRP A 271 25.39 0.50 -0.69
CA TRP A 271 26.86 0.46 -0.66
C TRP A 271 27.52 0.92 -1.96
N GLY A 272 26.75 1.53 -2.88
CA GLY A 272 27.29 2.03 -4.14
C GLY A 272 27.83 0.93 -5.06
N GLY A 273 27.31 -0.29 -4.93
CA GLY A 273 27.63 -1.39 -5.85
C GLY A 273 27.12 -1.11 -7.27
N PRO A 274 27.59 -1.86 -8.28
CA PRO A 274 27.11 -1.71 -9.65
C PRO A 274 25.58 -1.93 -9.69
N GLY A 275 24.88 -1.04 -10.39
CA GLY A 275 23.44 -1.15 -10.60
C GLY A 275 23.05 -2.40 -11.39
N TRP A 276 21.82 -2.86 -11.20
CA TRP A 276 21.31 -4.03 -11.93
C TRP A 276 21.00 -3.68 -13.39
N ASP A 277 21.36 -4.57 -14.31
CA ASP A 277 21.04 -4.41 -15.73
C ASP A 277 19.53 -4.55 -15.95
N GLN A 278 18.93 -3.48 -16.46
CA GLN A 278 17.50 -3.35 -16.75
C GLN A 278 17.04 -4.21 -17.94
N SER A 279 17.98 -4.59 -18.80
CA SER A 279 17.72 -5.33 -20.05
C SER A 279 17.93 -6.84 -19.92
N ASP A 280 18.63 -7.29 -18.87
CA ASP A 280 18.91 -8.70 -18.63
C ASP A 280 17.68 -9.45 -18.09
N SER A 281 17.16 -10.37 -18.89
CA SER A 281 16.02 -11.22 -18.52
C SER A 281 16.36 -12.19 -17.37
N SER A 282 17.63 -12.51 -17.15
CA SER A 282 18.08 -13.36 -16.03
C SER A 282 17.79 -12.70 -14.69
N ASN A 283 17.90 -11.37 -14.61
CA ASN A 283 17.56 -10.59 -13.41
C ASN A 283 16.08 -10.72 -13.07
N LEU A 284 15.19 -10.69 -14.08
CA LEU A 284 13.75 -10.87 -13.88
C LEU A 284 13.42 -12.27 -13.34
N LEU A 285 14.08 -13.28 -13.89
CA LEU A 285 13.91 -14.67 -13.44
C LEU A 285 14.38 -14.83 -11.99
N PHE A 286 15.57 -14.32 -11.67
CA PHE A 286 16.13 -14.34 -10.32
C PHE A 286 15.22 -13.62 -9.32
N LEU A 287 14.73 -12.43 -9.65
CA LEU A 287 13.82 -11.68 -8.77
C LEU A 287 12.50 -12.41 -8.55
N THR A 288 11.98 -13.10 -9.55
CA THR A 288 10.78 -13.94 -9.39
C THR A 288 11.03 -15.09 -8.41
N MET A 289 12.19 -15.77 -8.52
CA MET A 289 12.59 -16.82 -7.58
C MET A 289 12.79 -16.24 -6.16
N CYS A 290 13.44 -15.09 -6.05
CA CYS A 290 13.65 -14.37 -4.80
C CYS A 290 12.31 -14.01 -4.14
N PHE A 291 11.34 -13.51 -4.90
CA PHE A 291 10.00 -13.22 -4.41
C PHE A 291 9.30 -14.45 -3.82
N CYS A 292 9.44 -15.61 -4.46
CA CYS A 292 8.93 -16.88 -3.92
C CYS A 292 9.64 -17.27 -2.61
N TRP A 293 10.94 -17.02 -2.48
CA TRP A 293 11.66 -17.25 -1.22
C TRP A 293 11.20 -16.32 -0.10
N HIS A 294 10.97 -15.05 -0.40
CA HIS A 294 10.36 -14.11 0.56
C HIS A 294 8.96 -14.58 0.98
N SER A 295 8.17 -15.08 0.03
CA SER A 295 6.83 -15.62 0.30
C SER A 295 6.88 -16.83 1.23
N MET A 296 7.80 -17.76 0.96
CA MET A 296 8.06 -18.92 1.83
C MET A 296 8.53 -18.48 3.22
N GLY A 297 9.44 -17.50 3.30
CA GLY A 297 9.94 -16.94 4.55
C GLY A 297 8.83 -16.28 5.38
N ALA A 298 7.95 -15.51 4.76
CA ALA A 298 6.80 -14.90 5.44
C ALA A 298 5.87 -15.95 6.06
N LEU A 299 5.55 -17.02 5.31
CA LEU A 299 4.76 -18.15 5.82
C LEU A 299 5.48 -18.88 6.96
N ALA A 300 6.79 -19.11 6.84
CA ALA A 300 7.60 -19.73 7.87
C ALA A 300 7.60 -18.90 9.17
N VAL A 301 7.68 -17.56 9.08
CA VAL A 301 7.59 -16.67 10.24
C VAL A 301 6.23 -16.79 10.93
N VAL A 302 5.13 -16.71 10.18
CA VAL A 302 3.78 -16.81 10.77
C VAL A 302 3.54 -18.18 11.41
N THR A 303 3.93 -19.26 10.75
CA THR A 303 3.77 -20.63 11.26
C THR A 303 4.65 -20.88 12.49
N THR A 304 5.90 -20.40 12.49
CA THR A 304 6.80 -20.50 13.65
C THR A 304 6.26 -19.72 14.84
N ASN A 305 5.77 -18.49 14.64
CA ASN A 305 5.18 -17.69 15.71
C ASN A 305 3.88 -18.31 16.25
N ALA A 306 3.07 -18.92 15.39
CA ALA A 306 1.89 -19.67 15.80
C ALA A 306 2.25 -20.92 16.62
N ALA A 307 3.24 -21.69 16.18
CA ALA A 307 3.74 -22.86 16.90
C ALA A 307 4.35 -22.47 18.26
N ALA A 308 5.21 -21.45 18.28
CA ALA A 308 5.81 -20.92 19.51
C ALA A 308 4.74 -20.44 20.51
N SER A 309 3.72 -19.71 20.03
CA SER A 309 2.60 -19.27 20.86
C SER A 309 1.82 -20.43 21.47
N ARG A 310 1.62 -21.52 20.71
CA ARG A 310 0.99 -22.75 21.20
C ARG A 310 1.85 -23.46 22.24
N CYS A 311 3.12 -23.69 21.94
CA CYS A 311 4.05 -24.34 22.86
C CYS A 311 4.20 -23.56 24.17
N CYS A 312 4.29 -22.23 24.11
CA CYS A 312 4.34 -21.37 25.30
C CYS A 312 3.06 -21.48 26.12
N ASN A 313 1.89 -21.49 25.47
CA ASN A 313 0.61 -21.63 26.16
C ASN A 313 0.47 -23.00 26.84
N GLU A 314 0.82 -24.09 26.15
CA GLU A 314 0.81 -25.45 26.72
C GLU A 314 1.83 -25.58 27.87
N SER A 315 3.04 -25.04 27.71
CA SER A 315 4.06 -25.05 28.76
C SER A 315 3.65 -24.24 29.98
N CYS A 316 2.97 -23.10 29.79
CA CYS A 316 2.41 -22.33 30.90
C CYS A 316 1.28 -23.10 31.60
N GLN A 317 0.37 -23.73 30.84
CA GLN A 317 -0.70 -24.55 31.42
C GLN A 317 -0.14 -25.75 32.19
N LEU A 318 0.88 -26.44 31.67
CA LEU A 318 1.57 -27.52 32.36
C LEU A 318 2.23 -27.04 33.66
N LYS A 319 2.87 -25.86 33.65
CA LYS A 319 3.46 -25.27 34.87
C LYS A 319 2.42 -24.90 35.93
N PHE A 320 1.25 -24.39 35.53
CA PHE A 320 0.18 -24.10 36.50
C PHE A 320 -0.44 -25.38 37.06
N GLY A 321 -0.65 -26.41 36.23
CA GLY A 321 -1.15 -27.71 36.70
C GLY A 321 -0.19 -28.43 37.66
N ASP A 322 1.12 -28.18 37.54
CA ASP A 322 2.14 -28.71 38.47
C ASP A 322 2.26 -27.89 39.77
N ILE A 323 1.66 -26.68 39.81
CA ILE A 323 1.57 -25.82 41.00
C ILE A 323 0.29 -26.12 41.83
N ASP A 324 -0.63 -26.94 41.32
CA ASP A 324 -1.84 -27.35 42.05
C ASP A 324 -1.59 -28.44 43.12
N VAL A 325 -0.37 -28.51 43.68
CA VAL A 325 -0.07 -29.33 44.86
C VAL A 325 0.46 -28.44 45.99
N GLU A 326 -0.49 -28.12 46.87
CA GLU A 326 -0.39 -27.64 48.26
C GLU A 326 -1.11 -26.30 48.51
N LEU A 327 -2.40 -26.26 48.20
CA LEU A 327 -3.37 -25.50 49.00
C LEU A 327 -4.15 -26.46 49.92
N ASP A 328 -3.42 -27.27 50.69
CA ASP A 328 -3.91 -27.76 51.98
C ASP A 328 -3.40 -26.83 53.08
N CYS A 329 -3.78 -25.55 53.00
CA CYS A 329 -3.65 -24.68 54.15
C CYS A 329 -4.93 -24.80 54.95
N GLY A 330 -4.91 -25.75 55.89
CA GLY A 330 -5.87 -25.88 56.97
C GLY A 330 -6.02 -24.53 57.69
N LEU A 331 -7.04 -23.77 57.29
CA LEU A 331 -7.59 -22.71 58.11
C LEU A 331 -8.93 -23.18 58.64
N CYS A 332 -8.88 -23.72 59.86
CA CYS A 332 -10.04 -23.93 60.71
C CYS A 332 -10.82 -22.62 60.84
N LEU A 333 -11.90 -22.47 60.07
CA LEU A 333 -12.96 -21.54 60.40
C LEU A 333 -13.61 -22.02 61.70
N HIS A 334 -13.11 -21.49 62.82
CA HIS A 334 -13.66 -21.72 64.13
C HIS A 334 -15.09 -21.18 64.16
N ARG A 335 -16.02 -22.11 64.04
CA ARG A 335 -17.44 -21.96 64.36
C ARG A 335 -17.54 -21.42 65.79
N GLY A 336 -17.82 -20.12 65.92
CA GLY A 336 -18.21 -19.50 67.17
C GLY A 336 -19.60 -20.01 67.58
N LYS A 337 -19.61 -21.08 68.38
CA LYS A 337 -20.81 -21.61 69.01
C LYS A 337 -21.18 -20.69 70.18
N LYS A 338 -22.20 -19.85 70.03
CA LYS A 338 -23.05 -19.45 71.16
C LYS A 338 -24.17 -20.48 71.29
N ILE A 339 -24.05 -21.33 72.30
CA ILE A 339 -25.15 -22.04 73.01
C ILE A 339 -25.94 -20.94 73.76
N SER A 340 -27.26 -20.86 73.96
CA SER A 340 -28.43 -21.77 74.14
C SER A 340 -29.67 -20.94 73.73
N SER A 341 -30.77 -21.43 73.15
CA SER A 341 -31.84 -22.27 73.72
C SER A 341 -32.77 -22.65 72.55
N GLY A 342 -33.17 -23.91 72.35
CA GLY A 342 -34.45 -24.49 72.79
C GLY A 342 -35.62 -23.98 71.93
N ALA A 343 -36.51 -24.76 71.32
CA ALA A 343 -36.82 -26.18 71.37
C ALA A 343 -37.81 -26.52 70.20
N LEU A 344 -37.88 -27.81 69.84
CA LEU A 344 -39.03 -28.58 69.31
C LEU A 344 -39.53 -28.42 67.85
N LEU A 345 -39.36 -29.52 67.10
CA LEU A 345 -40.20 -30.06 66.00
C LEU A 345 -41.62 -30.44 66.52
N PRO A 346 -42.62 -30.89 65.70
CA PRO A 346 -42.56 -31.36 64.31
C PRO A 346 -43.67 -30.91 63.34
N GLU A 347 -43.51 -31.32 62.08
CA GLU A 347 -44.57 -31.48 61.07
C GLU A 347 -45.85 -32.14 61.62
N SER A 348 -46.99 -31.64 61.13
CA SER A 348 -48.21 -32.43 61.02
C SER A 348 -48.76 -32.31 59.60
N SER A 349 -48.70 -33.43 58.87
CA SER A 349 -49.58 -33.75 57.75
C SER A 349 -51.01 -34.01 58.25
N SER A 350 -52.03 -33.46 57.59
CA SER A 350 -53.30 -34.15 57.22
C SER A 350 -54.45 -33.16 56.98
N ASP A 351 -55.00 -33.23 55.77
CA ASP A 351 -56.44 -33.31 55.42
C ASP A 351 -57.45 -32.17 55.64
N ASP A 352 -58.28 -32.05 54.58
CA ASP A 352 -59.62 -31.45 54.44
C ASP A 352 -59.73 -29.91 54.58
N LYS A 353 -60.35 -29.16 53.66
CA LYS A 353 -61.55 -29.42 52.86
C LYS A 353 -61.71 -28.37 51.74
#